data_AF-A0A7S3TE69-F1
#
_entry.id   AF-A0A7S3TE69-F1
#
_cell.length_a   1.000
_cell.length_b   1.000
_cell.length_c   1.000
_cell.angle_alpha   90.00
_cell.angle_beta   90.00
_cell.angle_gamma   90.00
#
_symmetry.space_group_name_H-M   'P 1'
#
loop_
_entity.id
_entity.type
_entity.pdbx_description
1 polymer ?
#
loop_
_entity_poly.entity_id
_entity_poly.type
_entity_poly.pdbx_seq_one_letter_code
_entity_poly.pdbx_strand_id
1 'polypeptide(L)'
;ERRRVPRVMVVVNGGPGTLTTVYKAVMGGCPVVIISDSGGIATCLIEFIRAYKDDRKMRLWEKRYESEYGKNRGTWEKMRQEMSEIAEEDLAKKKVKSF
;
A
#
# COMPACT_ATOMS: atom_id res chain seq x y z
N GLU A 1 10.01 20.80 25.84
CA GLU A 1 9.23 20.09 24.80
C GLU A 1 8.81 18.71 25.28
N ARG A 2 7.56 18.29 25.05
CA ARG A 2 7.16 16.89 25.25
C ARG A 2 7.59 16.10 24.01
N ARG A 3 8.58 15.21 24.15
CA ARG A 3 8.94 14.25 23.10
C ARG A 3 7.77 13.28 22.90
N ARG A 4 7.26 13.17 21.66
CA ARG A 4 6.23 12.17 21.33
C ARG A 4 6.84 10.77 21.34
N VAL A 5 6.10 9.79 21.86
CA VAL A 5 6.50 8.38 21.78
C VAL A 5 6.48 7.95 20.31
N PRO A 6 7.58 7.37 19.77
CA PRO A 6 7.62 6.92 18.40
C PRO A 6 6.64 5.76 18.19
N ARG A 7 5.99 5.73 17.02
CA ARG A 7 5.05 4.68 16.61
C ARG A 7 5.43 4.18 15.23
N VAL A 8 5.23 2.89 15.00
CA VAL A 8 5.38 2.22 13.71
C VAL A 8 4.16 1.32 13.48
N MET A 9 3.73 1.19 12.23
CA MET A 9 2.69 0.25 11.84
C MET A 9 3.33 -0.96 11.17
N VAL A 10 2.97 -2.17 11.59
CA VAL A 10 3.37 -3.42 10.93
C VAL A 10 2.14 -4.02 10.24
N VAL A 11 2.26 -4.32 8.96
CA VAL A 11 1.20 -4.91 8.14
C VAL A 11 1.66 -6.29 7.70
N VAL A 12 0.97 -7.31 8.18
CA VAL A 12 1.27 -8.70 7.81
C VAL A 12 0.33 -9.17 6.72
N ASN A 13 -0.97 -9.02 6.86
CA ASN A 13 -1.95 -9.33 5.82
C ASN A 13 -3.08 -8.29 5.95
N GLY A 14 -4.16 -8.42 5.19
CA GLY A 14 -5.35 -7.61 5.34
C GLY A 14 -6.20 -7.59 4.08
N GLY A 15 -7.40 -7.04 4.23
CA GLY A 15 -8.29 -6.76 3.11
C GLY A 15 -8.24 -5.28 2.68
N PRO A 16 -9.18 -4.86 1.80
CA PRO A 16 -9.27 -3.48 1.34
C PRO A 16 -9.38 -2.44 2.46
N GLY A 17 -10.08 -2.74 3.56
CA GLY A 17 -10.18 -1.82 4.71
C GLY A 17 -8.84 -1.58 5.43
N THR A 18 -7.93 -2.55 5.37
CA THR A 18 -6.57 -2.41 5.92
C THR A 18 -5.77 -1.40 5.08
N LEU A 19 -5.95 -1.37 3.75
CA LEU A 19 -5.30 -0.38 2.88
C LEU A 19 -5.58 1.05 3.34
N THR A 20 -6.85 1.37 3.60
CA THR A 20 -7.24 2.70 4.05
C THR A 20 -6.58 3.08 5.38
N THR A 21 -6.31 2.10 6.25
CA THR A 21 -5.58 2.34 7.51
C THR A 21 -4.10 2.61 7.24
N VAL A 22 -3.48 1.85 6.33
CA VAL A 22 -2.09 2.08 5.88
C VAL A 22 -1.95 3.45 5.24
N TYR A 23 -2.86 3.81 4.34
CA TYR A 23 -2.93 5.12 3.71
C TYR A 23 -2.92 6.26 4.74
N LYS A 24 -3.83 6.21 5.72
CA LYS A 24 -3.89 7.21 6.80
C LYS A 24 -2.61 7.25 7.63
N ALA A 25 -1.99 6.10 7.89
CA ALA A 25 -0.74 6.03 8.64
C ALA A 25 0.42 6.69 7.87
N VAL A 26 0.59 6.35 6.60
CA VAL A 26 1.63 6.90 5.71
C VAL A 26 1.46 8.42 5.57
N MET A 27 0.24 8.89 5.24
CA MET A 27 -0.07 10.31 5.11
C MET A 27 0.08 11.08 6.43
N GLY A 28 -0.18 10.41 7.56
CA GLY A 28 0.06 10.94 8.91
C GLY A 28 1.54 10.96 9.33
N GLY A 29 2.45 10.53 8.45
CA GLY A 29 3.90 10.50 8.68
C GLY A 29 4.40 9.33 9.53
N CYS A 30 3.51 8.38 9.88
CA CYS A 30 3.87 7.15 10.59
C CYS A 30 4.61 6.21 9.64
N PRO A 31 5.83 5.75 9.99
CA PRO A 31 6.51 4.71 9.24
C PRO A 31 5.67 3.43 9.21
N VAL A 32 5.67 2.75 8.05
CA VAL A 32 4.96 1.50 7.84
C VAL A 32 5.95 0.41 7.41
N VAL A 33 5.89 -0.73 8.09
CA VAL A 33 6.62 -1.94 7.75
C VAL A 33 5.61 -2.95 7.21
N ILE A 34 5.83 -3.44 6.00
CA ILE A 34 5.00 -4.45 5.36
C ILE A 34 5.79 -5.74 5.32
N ILE A 35 5.21 -6.84 5.80
CA ILE A 35 5.73 -8.17 5.53
C ILE A 35 5.25 -8.54 4.14
N SER A 36 6.18 -8.73 3.21
CA SER A 36 5.87 -9.10 1.83
C SER A 36 5.59 -10.61 1.71
N ASP A 37 4.92 -11.01 0.63
CA ASP A 37 4.58 -12.43 0.32
C ASP A 37 3.76 -13.18 1.38
N SER A 38 3.16 -12.46 2.32
CA SER A 38 2.26 -12.93 3.36
C SER A 38 0.77 -12.95 2.95
N GLY A 39 0.46 -12.43 1.76
CA GLY A 39 -0.86 -12.45 1.13
C GLY A 39 -1.67 -11.16 1.27
N GLY A 40 -2.85 -11.18 0.64
CA GLY A 40 -3.84 -10.10 0.69
C GLY A 40 -3.27 -8.74 0.30
N ILE A 41 -3.67 -7.71 1.04
CA ILE A 41 -3.28 -6.33 0.74
C ILE A 41 -1.79 -6.06 0.94
N ALA A 42 -1.12 -6.79 1.83
CA ALA A 42 0.29 -6.58 2.13
C ALA A 42 1.15 -6.88 0.89
N THR A 43 0.97 -8.07 0.31
CA THR A 43 1.61 -8.46 -0.95
C THR A 43 1.16 -7.56 -2.10
N CYS A 44 -0.15 -7.33 -2.22
CA CYS A 44 -0.72 -6.51 -3.31
C CYS A 44 -0.14 -5.08 -3.34
N LEU A 45 -0.04 -4.42 -2.18
CA LEU A 45 0.50 -3.07 -2.06
C LEU A 45 2.00 -3.02 -2.37
N ILE A 46 2.79 -3.97 -1.88
CA ILE A 46 4.24 -3.99 -2.17
C ILE A 46 4.51 -4.27 -3.63
N GLU A 47 3.76 -5.18 -4.26
CA GLU A 47 3.87 -5.41 -5.70
C GLU A 47 3.45 -4.16 -6.49
N PHE A 48 2.43 -3.44 -6.05
CA PHE A 48 2.03 -2.15 -6.64
C PHE A 48 3.18 -1.14 -6.55
N ILE A 49 3.75 -0.91 -5.36
CA ILE A 49 4.83 0.06 -5.15
C ILE A 49 6.05 -0.29 -6.02
N ARG A 50 6.40 -1.58 -6.13
CA ARG A 50 7.50 -2.06 -6.99
C ARG A 50 7.20 -1.89 -8.49
N ALA A 51 5.93 -1.90 -8.88
CA ALA A 51 5.47 -1.69 -10.24
C ALA A 51 5.25 -0.20 -10.58
N TYR A 52 5.13 0.66 -9.57
CA TYR A 52 4.74 2.05 -9.75
C TYR A 52 5.69 2.80 -10.69
N LYS A 53 5.14 3.55 -11.65
CA LYS A 53 5.84 4.22 -12.77
C LYS A 53 6.55 3.29 -13.77
N ASP A 54 6.33 1.97 -13.71
CA ASP A 54 6.70 1.01 -14.76
C ASP A 54 5.43 0.45 -15.42
N ASP A 55 5.07 1.00 -16.58
CA ASP A 55 3.83 0.68 -17.29
C ASP A 55 3.64 -0.82 -17.56
N ARG A 56 4.73 -1.54 -17.84
CA ARG A 56 4.66 -2.98 -18.11
C ARG A 56 4.33 -3.73 -16.83
N LYS A 57 4.99 -3.40 -15.71
CA LYS A 57 4.70 -4.02 -14.43
C LYS A 57 3.31 -3.65 -13.91
N MET A 58 2.88 -2.41 -14.12
CA MET A 58 1.53 -1.95 -13.74
C MET A 58 0.43 -2.75 -14.44
N ARG A 59 0.56 -3.00 -15.75
CA ARG A 59 -0.40 -3.85 -16.48
C ARG A 59 -0.44 -5.29 -15.95
N LEU A 60 0.71 -5.85 -15.59
CA LEU A 60 0.79 -7.19 -15.02
C LEU A 60 0.15 -7.25 -13.63
N TRP A 61 0.42 -6.25 -12.79
CA TRP A 61 -0.19 -6.10 -11.47
C TRP A 61 -1.71 -5.99 -11.57
N GLU A 62 -2.22 -5.12 -12.45
CA GLU A 62 -3.66 -4.92 -12.64
C GLU A 62 -4.35 -6.21 -13.06
N LYS A 63 -3.81 -6.90 -14.08
CA LYS A 63 -4.34 -8.20 -14.53
C LYS A 63 -4.41 -9.25 -13.41
N ARG A 64 -3.43 -9.23 -12.50
CA ARG A 64 -3.37 -10.18 -11.38
C ARG A 64 -4.47 -9.92 -10.36
N TYR A 65 -4.68 -8.66 -9.97
CA TYR A 65 -5.51 -8.30 -8.82
C TYR A 65 -6.92 -7.82 -9.18
N GLU A 66 -7.18 -7.49 -10.45
CA GLU A 66 -8.51 -7.09 -10.91
C GLU A 66 -9.57 -8.19 -10.68
N SER A 67 -9.22 -9.47 -10.88
CA SER A 67 -10.15 -10.57 -10.63
C SER A 67 -10.56 -10.72 -9.16
N GLU A 68 -9.67 -10.33 -8.24
CA GLU A 68 -9.86 -10.45 -6.79
C GLU A 68 -10.57 -9.21 -6.22
N TYR A 69 -10.06 -8.02 -6.55
CA TYR A 69 -10.47 -6.74 -5.95
C TYR A 69 -11.35 -5.89 -6.89
N GLY A 70 -11.36 -6.17 -8.19
CA GLY A 70 -12.12 -5.44 -9.21
C GLY A 70 -13.61 -5.74 -9.26
N LYS A 71 -14.12 -6.69 -8.45
CA LYS A 71 -15.55 -7.06 -8.41
C LYS A 71 -16.46 -5.88 -8.07
N ASN A 72 -15.98 -4.95 -7.24
CA ASN A 72 -16.66 -3.70 -6.95
C ASN A 72 -15.82 -2.55 -7.49
N ARG A 73 -16.29 -1.94 -8.58
CA ARG A 73 -15.58 -0.87 -9.29
C ARG A 73 -15.22 0.32 -8.40
N GLY A 74 -16.13 0.76 -7.52
CA GLY A 74 -15.86 1.89 -6.63
C GLY A 74 -14.80 1.57 -5.58
N THR A 75 -14.79 0.33 -5.07
CA THR A 75 -13.75 -0.13 -4.14
C THR A 75 -12.40 -0.24 -4.85
N TRP A 76 -12.38 -0.76 -6.07
CA TRP A 76 -11.17 -0.90 -6.88
C TRP A 76 -10.53 0.43 -7.24
N GLU A 77 -11.33 1.39 -7.72
CA GLU A 77 -10.85 2.74 -8.04
C GLU A 77 -10.28 3.43 -6.80
N LYS A 78 -10.98 3.34 -5.66
CA LYS A 78 -10.48 3.86 -4.39
C LYS A 78 -9.16 3.21 -3.96
N MET A 79 -9.04 1.89 -4.07
CA MET A 79 -7.80 1.19 -3.73
C MET A 79 -6.63 1.66 -4.60
N ARG A 80 -6.82 1.76 -5.92
CA ARG A 80 -5.77 2.25 -6.82
C ARG A 80 -5.36 3.68 -6.51
N GLN A 81 -6.30 4.53 -6.14
CA GLN A 81 -6.00 5.89 -5.69
C GLN A 81 -5.15 5.89 -4.42
N GLU A 82 -5.59 5.20 -3.36
CA GLU A 82 -4.85 5.13 -2.09
C GLU A 82 -3.44 4.53 -2.28
N MET A 83 -3.29 3.49 -3.11
CA MET A 83 -1.99 2.89 -3.43
C MET A 83 -1.07 3.84 -4.20
N SER A 84 -1.60 4.60 -5.16
CA SER A 84 -0.83 5.59 -5.91
C SER A 84 -0.30 6.70 -5.00
N GLU A 85 -1.15 7.22 -4.11
CA GLU A 85 -0.75 8.24 -3.14
C GLU A 85 0.29 7.70 -2.15
N ILE A 86 0.14 6.46 -1.66
CA ILE A 86 1.16 5.80 -0.82
C ILE A 86 2.49 5.69 -1.58
N ALA A 87 2.45 5.27 -2.86
CA ALA A 87 3.66 5.08 -3.65
C ALA A 87 4.40 6.40 -3.93
N GLU A 88 3.69 7.50 -4.21
CA GLU A 88 4.31 8.82 -4.34
C GLU A 88 4.95 9.29 -3.04
N GLU A 89 4.26 9.11 -1.90
CA GLU A 89 4.79 9.50 -0.59
C GLU A 89 6.00 8.64 -0.20
N ASP A 90 6.01 7.35 -0.56
CA ASP A 90 7.17 6.48 -0.36
C ASP A 90 8.36 6.86 -1.24
N LEU A 91 8.13 7.21 -2.52
CA LEU A 91 9.18 7.74 -3.40
C LEU A 91 9.81 9.01 -2.81
N ALA A 92 9.00 9.89 -2.24
CA ALA A 92 9.46 11.15 -1.67
C ALA A 92 10.18 10.99 -0.32
N LYS A 93 9.65 10.14 0.57
CA LYS A 93 10.06 10.12 1.99
C LYS A 93 10.54 8.76 2.51
N LYS A 94 10.52 7.71 1.68
CA LYS A 94 10.95 6.33 2.00
C LYS A 94 10.33 5.78 3.28
N LYS A 95 9.01 6.01 3.43
CA LYS A 95 8.23 5.72 4.65
C LYS A 95 7.76 4.28 4.74
N VAL A 96 7.76 3.55 3.63
CA VAL A 96 7.37 2.16 3.56
C VAL A 96 8.64 1.30 3.47
N LYS A 97 8.72 0.28 4.32
CA LYS A 97 9.74 -0.77 4.23
C LYS A 97 9.06 -2.12 4.06
N SER A 98 9.61 -2.97 3.22
CA SER A 98 9.16 -4.34 3.05
C SER A 98 10.22 -5.34 3.49
N PHE A 99 9.81 -6.41 4.17
CA PHE A 99 10.65 -7.56 4.52
C PHE A 99 10.11 -8.85 3.92
#